data_AF-A0A966IFC5-F1
#
_entry.id   AF-A0A966IFC5-F1
#
_cell.length_a   1.000
_cell.length_b   1.000
_cell.length_c   1.000
_cell.angle_alpha   90.00
_cell.angle_beta   90.00
_cell.angle_gamma   90.00
#
_symmetry.space_group_name_H-M   'P 1'
#
loop_
_entity.id
_entity.type
_entity.pdbx_description
1 polymer ?
#
loop_
_entity_poly.entity_id
_entity_poly.type
_entity_poly.pdbx_seq_one_letter_code
_entity_poly.pdbx_strand_id
1 'polypeptide(L)' 'MSFQDPIADCLTRIRNGLMRGKVDVDVPYSKLKHELVNVLVTEGYIKSCSKDEID' A
#
# COMPACT_ATOMS: atom_id res chain seq x y z
N MET A 1 -5.19 -16.46 -8.43
CA MET A 1 -5.72 -15.66 -7.30
C MET A 1 -7.02 -14.99 -7.75
N SER A 2 -8.12 -15.19 -7.03
CA SER A 2 -9.33 -14.38 -7.22
C SER A 2 -9.06 -12.98 -6.69
N PHE A 3 -9.26 -11.95 -7.51
CA PHE A 3 -9.02 -10.54 -7.17
C PHE A 3 -10.23 -9.97 -6.43
N GLN A 4 -10.62 -10.62 -5.33
CA GLN A 4 -11.91 -10.36 -4.68
C GLN A 4 -11.82 -9.27 -3.61
N ASP A 5 -10.64 -9.06 -3.03
CA ASP A 5 -10.42 -8.03 -2.02
C ASP A 5 -9.16 -7.19 -2.33
N PRO A 6 -9.35 -6.00 -2.93
CA PRO A 6 -8.26 -5.05 -3.22
C PRO A 6 -7.58 -4.49 -1.97
N ILE A 7 -8.23 -4.50 -0.80
CA ILE A 7 -7.66 -4.02 0.47
C ILE A 7 -6.73 -5.09 1.04
N ALA A 8 -7.20 -6.35 1.08
CA ALA A 8 -6.36 -7.46 1.52
C ALA A 8 -5.12 -7.63 0.63
N ASP A 9 -5.25 -7.44 -0.70
CA ASP A 9 -4.08 -7.44 -1.61
C ASP A 9 -3.08 -6.33 -1.26
N CYS A 10 -3.58 -5.11 -0.98
CA CYS A 10 -2.76 -3.97 -0.61
C CYS A 10 -1.95 -4.24 0.68
N LEU A 11 -2.62 -4.67 1.75
CA LEU A 11 -1.98 -5.00 3.02
C LEU A 11 -0.99 -6.16 2.89
N THR A 12 -1.33 -7.15 2.08
CA THR A 12 -0.44 -8.30 1.82
C THR A 12 0.83 -7.87 1.08
N ARG A 13 0.74 -6.96 0.10
CA ARG A 13 1.92 -6.39 -0.56
C ARG A 13 2.82 -5.62 0.40
N ILE A 14 2.24 -4.77 1.25
CA ILE A 14 3.00 -4.01 2.26
C ILE A 14 3.73 -4.97 3.19
N ARG A 15 3.04 -5.98 3.73
CA ARG A 15 3.64 -7.02 4.59
C ARG A 15 4.78 -7.75 3.87
N ASN A 16 4.55 -8.20 2.64
CA ASN A 16 5.55 -8.94 1.88
C ASN A 16 6.77 -8.08 1.52
N GLY A 17 6.57 -6.78 1.26
CA GLY A 17 7.64 -5.81 1.06
C GLY A 17 8.49 -5.63 2.30
N LEU A 18 7.85 -5.45 3.45
CA LEU A 18 8.53 -5.36 4.75
C LEU A 18 9.33 -6.63 5.06
N MET A 19 8.72 -7.82 4.89
CA MET A 19 9.41 -9.10 5.10
C MET A 19 10.61 -9.31 4.17
N ARG A 20 10.62 -8.68 2.99
CA ARG A 20 11.74 -8.72 2.03
C ARG A 20 12.75 -7.58 2.23
N GLY A 21 12.54 -6.70 3.22
CA GLY A 21 13.40 -5.54 3.47
C GLY A 21 13.36 -4.49 2.36
N LYS A 22 12.27 -4.41 1.59
CA LYS A 22 12.09 -3.34 0.60
C LYS A 22 11.79 -2.02 1.30
N VAL A 23 12.39 -0.94 0.80
CA VAL A 23 12.15 0.43 1.29
C VAL A 23 10.79 0.94 0.83
N ASP A 24 10.41 0.62 -0.41
CA ASP A 24 9.15 1.06 -1.03
C ASP A 24 8.44 -0.11 -1.74
N VAL A 25 7.12 0.03 -1.90
CA VAL A 25 6.24 -0.98 -2.54
C VAL A 25 5.19 -0.30 -3.41
N ASP A 26 5.15 -0.70 -4.68
CA ASP A 26 4.14 -0.22 -5.62
C ASP A 26 2.80 -0.98 -5.50
N VAL A 27 1.73 -0.20 -5.41
CA VAL A 27 0.35 -0.72 -5.34
C VAL A 27 -0.51 0.05 -6.34
N PRO A 28 -1.37 -0.63 -7.13
CA PRO A 28 -2.28 0.06 -8.04
C PRO A 28 -3.21 1.01 -7.28
N TYR A 29 -3.25 2.26 -7.76
CA TYR A 29 -3.98 3.34 -7.14
C TYR A 29 -5.49 3.07 -7.05
N SER A 30 -6.07 3.44 -5.93
CA SER A 30 -7.51 3.53 -5.70
C SER A 30 -7.74 4.52 -4.57
N LYS A 31 -8.82 5.32 -4.64
CA LYS A 31 -9.13 6.31 -3.61
C LYS A 31 -9.21 5.70 -2.21
N LEU A 32 -9.88 4.54 -2.09
CA LEU A 32 -10.00 3.82 -0.81
C LEU A 32 -8.66 3.32 -0.27
N LYS A 33 -7.80 2.79 -1.14
CA LYS A 33 -6.47 2.31 -0.73
C LYS A 33 -5.60 3.48 -0.28
N HIS A 34 -5.70 4.62 -0.95
CA HIS A 34 -4.95 5.81 -0.59
C HIS A 34 -5.38 6.36 0.78
N GLU A 35 -6.69 6.45 1.05
CA GLU A 35 -7.19 6.85 2.37
C GLU A 35 -6.73 5.87 3.48
N LEU A 36 -6.79 4.56 3.21
CA LEU A 36 -6.28 3.55 4.16
C LEU A 36 -4.79 3.73 4.47
N VAL A 37 -3.96 3.88 3.44
CA VAL A 37 -2.51 4.08 3.64
C VAL A 37 -2.22 5.41 4.32
N ASN A 38 -3.02 6.45 4.04
CA ASN A 38 -2.89 7.74 4.71
C ASN A 38 -3.19 7.64 6.22
N VAL A 39 -4.16 6.81 6.62
CA VAL A 39 -4.40 6.49 8.03
C VAL A 39 -3.19 5.76 8.62
N LEU A 40 -2.63 4.76 7.92
CA LEU A 40 -1.42 4.06 8.39
C LEU A 40 -0.21 5.00 8.56
N VAL A 41 -0.09 6.03 7.72
CA VAL A 41 0.94 7.07 7.85
C VAL A 41 0.66 7.96 9.08
N THR A 42 -0.59 8.36 9.27
CA THR A 42 -1.01 9.19 10.42
C THR A 42 -0.79 8.49 11.75
N GLU A 43 -1.05 7.18 11.80
CA GLU A 43 -0.82 6.32 12.97
C GLU A 43 0.68 5.97 13.16
N GLY A 44 1.55 6.33 12.21
CA GLY A 44 3.00 6.12 12.29
C GLY A 44 3.47 4.71 11.92
N TYR A 45 2.62 3.87 11.31
CA TYR A 45 3.03 2.54 10.81
C TYR A 45 3.86 2.62 9.52
N ILE A 46 3.63 3.63 8.69
CA ILE A 46 4.31 3.85 7.41
C ILE A 46 4.87 5.27 7.39
N LYS A 47 6.06 5.47 6.80
CA LYS A 47 6.71 6.80 6.77
C LYS A 47 6.03 7.77 5.81
N SER A 48 5.68 7.31 4.62
CA SER A 48 5.14 8.15 3.55
C SER A 48 4.42 7.31 2.52
N CYS A 49 3.44 7.90 1.85
CA CYS A 49 2.81 7.35 0.66
C CYS A 49 2.69 8.42 -0.43
N SER A 50 3.21 8.13 -1.61
CA SER A 50 3.17 9.01 -2.78
C SER A 50 2.28 8.42 -3.85
N LYS A 51 1.71 9.28 -4.71
CA LYS A 51 1.01 8.87 -5.92
C LYS A 51 1.95 9.12 -7.09
N ASP A 52 2.50 8.06 -7.65
CA ASP A 52 3.27 8.15 -8.89
C ASP A 52 2.30 7.92 -10.06
N GLU A 53 2.07 8.98 -10.85
CA GLU A 53 1.36 8.89 -12.12
C GLU A 53 2.34 8.33 -13.14
N ILE A 54 2.16 7.05 -13.49
CA ILE A 54 2.87 6.43 -14.60
C ILE A 54 2.10 6.86 -15.86
N ASP A 55 2.69 7.75 -16.65
CA ASP A 55 2.22 8.18 -17.99
C ASP A 55 2.17 7.00 -18.97
#